data_AF-A0A7Y7NM09-F1
#
_entry.id   AF-A0A7Y7NM09-F1
#
_cell.length_a   1.000
_cell.length_b   1.000
_cell.length_c   1.000
_cell.angle_alpha   90.00
_cell.angle_beta   90.00
_cell.angle_gamma   90.00
#
_symmetry.space_group_name_H-M   'P 1'
#
loop_
_entity.id
_entity.type
_entity.pdbx_description
1 polymer ?
#
loop_
_entity_poly.entity_id
_entity_poly.type
_entity_poly.pdbx_seq_one_letter_code
_entity_poly.pdbx_strand_id
1 'polypeptide(L)'
;MQYVLKVCQVAVVSMFLISASIAFSDDGKSLFDKQCSSCHSIGGGEGGGPDLKGVGAKRPEAWLLRVIVEPDKLTADKDSVQEGLVKKYGYEMPNVGVSRDDAKKIIAYLKKSGGGDGQVNGEKSAPSASAKDGAVVTAAPEAAVETSPKLALLVLTPELIANGRALFIGEKKFAKGGAPCASCHAFGSQGVVSGNLAADLSGMYEKMGEQGVRGVLKALKFPTMKKIYADKSLTDEEITALVAFTKDGAAQKSPAGGGSFPLAGVALLVCAIIALSIYKRRIG
;
A
#
# COMPACT_ATOMS: atom_id res chain seq x y z
N MET A 1 -43.90 -6.96 -49.81
CA MET A 1 -42.66 -6.23 -49.47
C MET A 1 -42.79 -5.20 -48.34
N GLN A 2 -43.97 -4.59 -48.09
CA GLN A 2 -44.12 -3.59 -47.01
C GLN A 2 -44.27 -4.16 -45.58
N TYR A 3 -44.59 -5.46 -45.42
CA TYR A 3 -44.71 -6.09 -44.11
C TYR A 3 -43.36 -6.49 -43.48
N VAL A 4 -42.36 -6.82 -44.30
CA VAL A 4 -41.03 -7.27 -43.82
C VAL A 4 -40.21 -6.09 -43.27
N LEU A 5 -40.38 -4.88 -43.83
CA LEU A 5 -39.72 -3.67 -43.32
C LEU A 5 -40.34 -3.18 -41.98
N LYS A 6 -41.65 -3.35 -41.78
CA LYS A 6 -42.33 -2.91 -40.55
C LYS A 6 -42.00 -3.78 -39.33
N VAL A 7 -41.76 -5.07 -39.54
CA VAL A 7 -41.33 -5.99 -38.47
C VAL A 7 -39.88 -5.72 -38.05
N CYS A 8 -39.03 -5.26 -38.97
CA CYS A 8 -37.65 -4.83 -38.63
C CYS A 8 -37.63 -3.51 -37.84
N GLN A 9 -38.52 -2.55 -38.11
CA GLN A 9 -38.51 -1.26 -37.40
C GLN A 9 -38.95 -1.36 -35.93
N VAL A 10 -39.83 -2.31 -35.58
CA VAL A 10 -40.30 -2.48 -34.19
C VAL A 10 -39.29 -3.28 -33.35
N ALA A 11 -38.54 -4.20 -33.97
CA ALA A 11 -37.53 -5.00 -33.26
C ALA A 11 -36.27 -4.19 -32.87
N VAL A 12 -35.91 -3.17 -33.66
CA VAL A 12 -34.69 -2.36 -33.41
C VAL A 12 -34.89 -1.34 -32.27
N VAL A 13 -36.13 -0.88 -32.01
CA VAL A 13 -36.41 0.11 -30.96
C VAL A 13 -36.69 -0.54 -29.59
N SER A 14 -37.13 -1.81 -29.54
CA SER A 14 -37.30 -2.55 -28.28
C SER A 14 -35.99 -3.12 -27.69
N MET A 15 -34.86 -2.99 -28.39
CA MET A 15 -33.54 -3.47 -27.96
C MET A 15 -32.62 -2.32 -27.54
N PHE A 16 -33.18 -1.17 -27.11
CA PHE A 16 -32.45 0.01 -26.64
C PHE A 16 -32.85 0.45 -25.22
N LEU A 17 -33.32 -0.50 -24.41
CA LEU A 17 -33.47 -0.37 -22.95
C LEU A 17 -32.77 -1.52 -22.24
N ILE A 18 -31.52 -1.79 -22.63
CA ILE A 18 -30.60 -2.52 -21.76
C ILE A 18 -30.12 -1.51 -20.74
N SER A 19 -30.78 -1.51 -19.58
CA SER A 19 -30.28 -0.88 -18.37
C SER A 19 -28.80 -1.21 -18.23
N ALA A 20 -27.95 -0.20 -18.43
CA ALA A 20 -26.57 -0.25 -17.98
C ALA A 20 -26.63 -0.34 -16.45
N SER A 21 -26.75 -1.56 -15.94
CA SER A 21 -26.36 -1.87 -14.58
C SER A 21 -24.88 -1.52 -14.50
N ILE A 22 -24.58 -0.32 -14.00
CA ILE A 22 -23.28 0.01 -13.47
C ILE A 22 -23.10 -0.98 -12.32
N ALA A 23 -22.49 -2.11 -12.63
CA ALA A 23 -21.94 -2.99 -11.63
C ALA A 23 -20.87 -2.16 -10.93
N PHE A 24 -21.22 -1.55 -9.80
CA PHE A 24 -20.23 -1.17 -8.81
C PHE A 24 -19.44 -2.44 -8.53
N SER A 25 -18.20 -2.48 -9.00
CA SER A 25 -17.26 -3.53 -8.62
C SER A 25 -17.29 -3.62 -7.10
N ASP A 26 -17.29 -4.83 -6.55
CA ASP A 26 -17.20 -5.11 -5.12
C ASP A 26 -15.77 -4.69 -4.66
N ASP A 27 -15.53 -3.37 -4.61
CA ASP A 27 -14.24 -2.70 -4.47
C ASP A 27 -13.52 -3.10 -3.17
N GLY A 28 -14.29 -3.46 -2.14
CA GLY A 28 -13.77 -3.75 -0.80
C GLY A 28 -12.75 -4.88 -0.77
N LYS A 29 -12.94 -5.94 -1.56
CA LYS A 29 -11.98 -7.04 -1.65
C LYS A 29 -10.67 -6.58 -2.31
N SER A 30 -10.78 -5.86 -3.42
CA SER A 30 -9.61 -5.35 -4.16
C SER A 30 -8.79 -4.39 -3.30
N LEU A 31 -9.46 -3.51 -2.56
CA LEU A 31 -8.83 -2.61 -1.60
C LEU A 31 -8.13 -3.39 -0.48
N PHE A 32 -8.79 -4.40 0.09
CA PHE A 32 -8.19 -5.28 1.11
C PHE A 32 -6.95 -6.01 0.58
N ASP A 33 -7.04 -6.62 -0.59
CA ASP A 33 -5.95 -7.35 -1.22
C ASP A 33 -4.72 -6.45 -1.42
N LYS A 34 -4.94 -5.18 -1.81
CA LYS A 34 -3.85 -4.23 -2.07
C LYS A 34 -3.23 -3.64 -0.81
N GLN A 35 -4.03 -3.33 0.21
CA GLN A 35 -3.61 -2.49 1.33
C GLN A 35 -3.49 -3.24 2.66
N CYS A 36 -4.19 -4.37 2.83
CA CYS A 36 -4.32 -5.05 4.11
C CYS A 36 -3.72 -6.46 4.11
N SER A 37 -3.79 -7.17 2.96
CA SER A 37 -3.41 -8.59 2.87
C SER A 37 -1.93 -8.90 3.13
N SER A 38 -1.07 -7.88 3.03
CA SER A 38 0.37 -8.01 3.33
C SER A 38 0.64 -8.30 4.81
N CYS A 39 -0.27 -7.88 5.70
CA CYS A 39 -0.14 -8.03 7.15
C CYS A 39 -1.27 -8.87 7.74
N HIS A 40 -2.50 -8.71 7.25
CA HIS A 40 -3.69 -9.35 7.77
C HIS A 40 -4.15 -10.52 6.90
N SER A 41 -4.66 -11.56 7.55
CA SER A 41 -5.36 -12.66 6.89
C SER A 41 -6.84 -12.70 7.32
N ILE A 42 -7.67 -13.45 6.59
CA ILE A 42 -9.07 -13.70 6.95
C ILE A 42 -9.24 -15.22 7.11
N GLY A 43 -9.10 -15.70 8.34
CA GLY A 43 -9.15 -17.12 8.68
C GLY A 43 -7.87 -17.89 8.36
N GLY A 44 -6.78 -17.18 8.07
CA GLY A 44 -5.45 -17.73 7.79
C GLY A 44 -4.53 -17.74 9.01
N GLY A 45 -4.96 -17.17 10.14
CA GLY A 45 -4.18 -17.07 11.37
C GLY A 45 -3.39 -15.77 11.50
N GLU A 46 -2.77 -15.57 12.65
CA GLU A 46 -1.99 -14.37 12.95
C GLU A 46 -0.70 -14.29 12.12
N GLY A 47 -0.27 -13.08 11.75
CA GLY A 47 0.92 -12.87 10.92
C GLY A 47 1.58 -11.51 11.16
N GLY A 48 1.72 -10.71 10.10
CA GLY A 48 2.15 -9.31 10.18
C GLY A 48 1.11 -8.38 10.84
N GLY A 49 -0.06 -8.90 11.17
CA GLY A 49 -1.13 -8.29 11.95
C GLY A 49 -2.10 -9.37 12.46
N PRO A 50 -3.10 -9.00 13.26
CA PRO A 50 -4.16 -9.93 13.70
C PRO A 50 -4.95 -10.51 12.53
N ASP A 51 -5.42 -11.74 12.67
CA ASP A 51 -6.42 -12.33 11.77
C ASP A 51 -7.76 -11.58 11.92
N LEU A 52 -8.40 -11.30 10.78
CA LEU A 52 -9.61 -10.47 10.70
C LEU A 52 -10.89 -11.29 10.55
N LYS A 53 -10.85 -12.62 10.70
CA LYS A 53 -12.06 -13.44 10.63
C LYS A 53 -13.07 -13.03 11.70
N GLY A 54 -14.26 -12.64 11.23
CA GLY A 54 -15.36 -12.19 12.06
C GLY A 54 -15.14 -10.82 12.70
N VAL A 55 -14.14 -10.04 12.28
CA VAL A 55 -13.84 -8.73 12.91
C VAL A 55 -15.03 -7.76 12.81
N GLY A 56 -15.79 -7.83 11.72
CA GLY A 56 -16.99 -7.01 11.51
C GLY A 56 -18.11 -7.24 12.52
N ALA A 57 -18.12 -8.39 13.21
CA ALA A 57 -19.04 -8.69 14.31
C ALA A 57 -18.41 -8.42 15.69
N LYS A 58 -17.07 -8.52 15.80
CA LYS A 58 -16.33 -8.36 17.07
C LYS A 58 -16.12 -6.91 17.48
N ARG A 59 -16.19 -5.96 16.54
CA ARG A 59 -15.86 -4.56 16.77
C ARG A 59 -16.92 -3.62 16.20
N PRO A 60 -17.22 -2.51 16.89
CA PRO A 60 -18.10 -1.49 16.34
C PRO A 60 -17.56 -0.94 15.03
N GLU A 61 -18.43 -0.72 14.05
CA GLU A 61 -18.06 -0.18 12.75
C GLU A 61 -17.35 1.18 12.86
N ALA A 62 -17.80 2.04 13.78
CA ALA A 62 -17.16 3.32 14.03
C ALA A 62 -15.69 3.18 14.48
N TRP A 63 -15.39 2.17 15.30
CA TRP A 63 -14.02 1.88 15.73
C TRP A 63 -13.19 1.30 14.59
N LEU A 64 -13.77 0.39 13.79
CA LEU A 64 -13.11 -0.15 12.59
C LEU A 64 -12.77 0.95 11.57
N LEU A 65 -13.67 1.91 11.39
CA LEU A 65 -13.44 3.04 10.49
C LEU A 65 -12.28 3.91 10.99
N ARG A 66 -12.24 4.20 12.30
CA ARG A 66 -11.16 5.01 12.89
C ARG A 66 -9.81 4.30 12.81
N VAL A 67 -9.74 3.02 13.16
CA VAL A 67 -8.45 2.31 13.14
C VAL A 67 -7.90 2.20 11.72
N ILE A 68 -8.74 2.02 10.69
CA ILE A 68 -8.28 1.93 9.30
C ILE A 68 -7.75 3.27 8.78
N VAL A 69 -8.39 4.38 9.13
CA VAL A 69 -8.12 5.71 8.52
C VAL A 69 -7.13 6.55 9.33
N GLU A 70 -7.16 6.42 10.65
CA GLU A 70 -6.41 7.26 11.59
C GLU A 70 -5.92 6.47 12.82
N PRO A 71 -5.17 5.35 12.62
CA PRO A 71 -4.67 4.53 13.73
C PRO A 71 -3.71 5.32 14.63
N ASP A 72 -2.94 6.24 14.08
CA ASP A 72 -2.04 7.14 14.80
C ASP A 72 -2.77 7.99 15.85
N LYS A 73 -3.99 8.45 15.53
CA LYS A 73 -4.81 9.22 16.48
C LYS A 73 -5.36 8.35 17.59
N LEU A 74 -5.76 7.11 17.31
CA LEU A 74 -6.20 6.19 18.36
C LEU A 74 -5.06 5.87 19.35
N THR A 75 -3.80 5.81 18.88
CA THR A 75 -2.63 5.75 19.77
C THR A 75 -2.53 7.00 20.63
N ALA A 76 -2.59 8.19 20.01
CA ALA A 76 -2.50 9.47 20.73
C ALA A 76 -3.60 9.64 21.78
N ASP A 77 -4.82 9.18 21.45
CA ASP A 77 -5.99 9.18 22.32
C ASP A 77 -5.93 8.10 23.42
N LYS A 78 -4.92 7.21 23.40
CA LYS A 78 -4.79 6.07 24.31
C LYS A 78 -6.02 5.16 24.32
N ASP A 79 -6.53 4.85 23.13
CA ASP A 79 -7.65 3.93 22.99
C ASP A 79 -7.30 2.56 23.59
N SER A 80 -8.03 2.14 24.62
CA SER A 80 -7.73 0.93 25.38
C SER A 80 -7.68 -0.36 24.53
N VAL A 81 -8.49 -0.43 23.46
CA VAL A 81 -8.49 -1.58 22.55
C VAL A 81 -7.22 -1.56 21.72
N GLN A 82 -6.86 -0.40 21.15
CA GLN A 82 -5.63 -0.24 20.41
C GLN A 82 -4.40 -0.49 21.27
N GLU A 83 -4.31 0.05 22.48
CA GLU A 83 -3.20 -0.21 23.40
C GLU A 83 -3.05 -1.70 23.70
N GLY A 84 -4.16 -2.41 23.89
CA GLY A 84 -4.15 -3.87 24.07
C GLY A 84 -3.61 -4.61 22.85
N LEU A 85 -3.97 -4.18 21.65
CA LEU A 85 -3.44 -4.74 20.39
C LEU A 85 -1.96 -4.42 20.21
N VAL A 86 -1.54 -3.17 20.45
CA VAL A 86 -0.13 -2.75 20.37
C VAL A 86 0.71 -3.52 21.37
N LYS A 87 0.23 -3.74 22.60
CA LYS A 87 0.92 -4.56 23.60
C LYS A 87 1.06 -6.02 23.16
N LYS A 88 0.03 -6.58 22.51
CA LYS A 88 0.03 -7.98 22.04
C LYS A 88 0.93 -8.19 20.82
N TYR A 89 0.84 -7.31 19.83
CA TYR A 89 1.53 -7.46 18.55
C TYR A 89 2.89 -6.74 18.50
N GLY A 90 3.11 -5.76 19.38
CA GLY A 90 4.37 -5.06 19.58
C GLY A 90 4.59 -3.87 18.66
N TYR A 91 3.57 -3.43 17.92
CA TYR A 91 3.61 -2.27 17.03
C TYR A 91 2.20 -1.72 16.77
N GLU A 92 2.16 -0.46 16.38
CA GLU A 92 0.95 0.23 15.94
C GLU A 92 0.66 -0.10 14.48
N MET A 93 -0.63 -0.19 14.15
CA MET A 93 -1.04 -0.33 12.75
C MET A 93 -0.65 0.95 12.01
N PRO A 94 0.17 0.87 10.93
CA PRO A 94 0.58 2.08 10.23
C PRO A 94 -0.63 2.71 9.52
N ASN A 95 -0.61 4.03 9.41
CA ASN A 95 -1.56 4.74 8.57
C ASN A 95 -1.23 4.47 7.10
N VAL A 96 -2.02 3.61 6.45
CA VAL A 96 -1.86 3.22 5.04
C VAL A 96 -2.53 4.18 4.06
N GLY A 97 -3.03 5.33 4.54
CA GLY A 97 -3.61 6.37 3.68
C GLY A 97 -4.97 6.02 3.07
N VAL A 98 -5.70 5.09 3.69
CA VAL A 98 -7.04 4.68 3.21
C VAL A 98 -8.06 5.77 3.52
N SER A 99 -8.85 6.16 2.52
CA SER A 99 -9.92 7.15 2.67
C SER A 99 -11.08 6.60 3.52
N ARG A 100 -11.92 7.46 4.11
CA ARG A 100 -13.09 7.00 4.88
C ARG A 100 -14.07 6.19 4.04
N ASP A 101 -14.23 6.52 2.76
CA ASP A 101 -15.16 5.78 1.89
C ASP A 101 -14.59 4.43 1.45
N ASP A 102 -13.29 4.34 1.20
CA ASP A 102 -12.63 3.06 0.93
C ASP A 102 -12.59 2.17 2.18
N ALA A 103 -12.42 2.76 3.36
CA ALA A 103 -12.51 2.04 4.62
C ALA A 103 -13.90 1.42 4.83
N LYS A 104 -14.99 2.12 4.48
CA LYS A 104 -16.35 1.55 4.53
C LYS A 104 -16.49 0.34 3.59
N LYS A 105 -15.97 0.44 2.37
CA LYS A 105 -15.97 -0.68 1.39
C LYS A 105 -15.22 -1.89 1.94
N ILE A 106 -14.04 -1.67 2.55
CA ILE A 106 -13.25 -2.73 3.19
C ILE A 106 -14.03 -3.34 4.36
N ILE A 107 -14.64 -2.54 5.23
CA ILE A 107 -15.43 -3.03 6.36
C ILE A 107 -16.63 -3.88 5.88
N ALA A 108 -17.33 -3.43 4.83
CA ALA A 108 -18.40 -4.20 4.22
C ALA A 108 -17.91 -5.57 3.71
N TYR A 109 -16.75 -5.60 3.05
CA TYR A 109 -16.11 -6.84 2.63
C TYR A 109 -15.73 -7.75 3.83
N LEU A 110 -15.18 -7.18 4.91
CA LEU A 110 -14.81 -7.93 6.12
C LEU A 110 -16.03 -8.53 6.84
N LYS A 111 -17.17 -7.82 6.85
CA LYS A 111 -18.43 -8.33 7.40
C LYS A 111 -18.91 -9.54 6.59
N LYS A 112 -18.91 -9.45 5.26
CA LYS A 112 -19.29 -10.54 4.35
C LYS A 112 -18.35 -11.75 4.46
N SER A 113 -17.05 -11.52 4.60
CA SER A 113 -16.02 -12.57 4.66
C SER A 113 -15.92 -13.24 6.04
N GLY A 114 -16.54 -12.67 7.07
CA GLY A 114 -16.52 -13.16 8.45
C GLY A 114 -17.57 -14.22 8.78
N GLY A 115 -18.50 -14.51 7.87
CA GLY A 115 -19.64 -15.39 8.11
C GLY A 115 -20.72 -14.70 8.95
N GLY A 116 -21.77 -14.22 8.28
CA GLY A 116 -22.95 -13.64 8.91
C GLY A 116 -23.74 -12.78 7.93
N ASP A 117 -24.73 -13.40 7.28
CA ASP A 117 -25.87 -12.69 6.70
C ASP A 117 -26.53 -11.85 7.80
N GLY A 118 -26.64 -10.54 7.57
CA GLY A 118 -27.19 -9.63 8.57
C GLY A 118 -27.40 -8.25 7.99
N GLN A 119 -28.60 -8.06 7.45
CA GLN A 119 -29.15 -6.79 7.00
C GLN A 119 -28.88 -5.64 7.97
N VAL A 120 -28.63 -4.49 7.33
CA VAL A 120 -28.78 -3.14 7.84
C VAL A 120 -30.07 -3.00 8.64
N ASN A 121 -29.99 -2.40 9.82
CA ASN A 121 -31.08 -1.64 10.41
C ASN A 121 -30.52 -0.49 11.27
N GLY A 122 -30.82 0.73 10.83
CA GLY A 122 -31.37 1.77 11.71
C GLY A 122 -30.43 2.38 12.74
N GLU A 123 -29.78 3.44 12.31
CA GLU A 123 -29.26 4.54 13.13
C GLU A 123 -30.12 4.90 14.36
N LYS A 124 -29.45 5.03 15.51
CA LYS A 124 -29.69 6.17 16.41
C LYS A 124 -28.38 6.58 17.06
N SER A 125 -27.76 7.58 16.46
CA SER A 125 -26.67 8.34 17.06
C SER A 125 -27.17 9.13 18.28
N ALA A 126 -26.44 8.95 19.39
CA ALA A 126 -26.04 9.89 20.45
C ALA A 126 -27.07 10.88 21.06
N PRO A 127 -26.74 11.45 22.24
CA PRO A 127 -25.94 12.67 22.17
C PRO A 127 -24.89 12.78 23.29
N SER A 128 -23.77 13.42 22.97
CA SER A 128 -23.26 14.49 23.84
C SER A 128 -22.44 15.47 23.01
N ALA A 129 -22.91 16.71 22.99
CA ALA A 129 -22.27 17.86 22.36
C ALA A 129 -21.52 18.70 23.41
N SER A 130 -20.45 19.36 22.92
CA SER A 130 -19.88 20.67 23.29
C SER A 130 -19.32 20.86 24.71
N ALA A 131 -18.02 21.11 24.91
CA ALA A 131 -17.17 22.24 24.47
C ALA A 131 -17.50 23.57 25.17
N LYS A 132 -16.47 24.18 25.80
CA LYS A 132 -16.05 25.61 25.91
C LYS A 132 -14.75 25.63 26.73
N ASP A 133 -13.79 26.54 26.67
CA ASP A 133 -13.26 27.58 25.76
C ASP A 133 -12.07 28.16 26.56
N GLY A 134 -11.05 28.73 25.91
CA GLY A 134 -10.13 29.66 26.59
C GLY A 134 -8.67 29.66 26.13
N ALA A 135 -8.37 30.53 25.16
CA ALA A 135 -7.02 30.94 24.79
C ALA A 135 -6.48 32.05 25.72
N VAL A 136 -5.16 32.11 25.94
CA VAL A 136 -4.27 33.26 25.59
C VAL A 136 -2.87 33.13 26.24
N VAL A 137 -1.88 33.01 25.35
CA VAL A 137 -0.56 33.66 25.23
C VAL A 137 0.21 34.14 26.49
N THR A 138 1.52 33.81 26.54
CA THR A 138 2.62 34.78 26.70
C THR A 138 3.95 34.13 26.29
N ALA A 139 4.82 34.92 25.64
CA ALA A 139 6.11 34.50 25.11
C ALA A 139 7.28 35.21 25.82
N ALA A 140 8.37 34.45 25.99
CA ALA A 140 9.80 34.82 26.02
C ALA A 140 10.32 35.69 27.21
N PRO A 141 11.62 35.54 27.60
CA PRO A 141 12.76 35.86 26.74
C PRO A 141 13.93 34.84 26.68
N GLU A 142 14.74 35.02 25.65
CA GLU A 142 16.01 34.36 25.29
C GLU A 142 17.17 34.50 26.30
N ALA A 143 18.04 33.46 26.35
CA ALA A 143 19.50 33.61 26.27
C ALA A 143 20.22 32.24 26.07
N ALA A 144 20.99 32.11 24.97
CA ALA A 144 22.25 31.34 24.75
C ALA A 144 22.28 29.78 24.94
N VAL A 145 22.94 28.90 24.15
CA VAL A 145 23.90 28.91 23.02
C VAL A 145 24.02 27.46 22.44
N GLU A 146 24.00 27.35 21.10
CA GLU A 146 24.69 26.46 20.12
C GLU A 146 24.94 24.92 20.25
N THR A 147 24.86 24.28 19.07
CA THR A 147 25.35 22.96 18.57
C THR A 147 24.54 21.66 18.74
N SER A 148 23.62 21.40 17.79
CA SER A 148 23.49 20.11 17.06
C SER A 148 22.35 20.20 16.02
N PRO A 149 22.52 19.78 14.75
CA PRO A 149 21.49 19.86 13.72
C PRO A 149 20.51 18.69 13.87
N LYS A 150 19.71 18.72 14.94
CA LYS A 150 18.52 17.90 15.05
C LYS A 150 17.40 18.69 14.37
N LEU A 151 16.76 18.07 13.39
CA LEU A 151 15.50 18.51 12.77
C LEU A 151 15.62 19.41 11.52
N ALA A 152 16.37 18.96 10.51
CA ALA A 152 16.08 19.32 9.13
C ALA A 152 15.23 18.19 8.50
N LEU A 153 13.92 18.43 8.48
CA LEU A 153 12.97 18.13 7.41
C LEU A 153 13.31 16.95 6.47
N LEU A 154 12.37 15.99 6.40
CA LEU A 154 12.01 14.99 5.36
C LEU A 154 12.47 15.16 3.88
N VAL A 155 13.67 15.67 3.62
CA VAL A 155 14.23 15.75 2.28
C VAL A 155 14.90 14.41 2.01
N LEU A 156 14.51 13.80 0.90
CA LEU A 156 15.32 12.77 0.24
C LEU A 156 16.68 13.38 -0.11
N THR A 157 17.58 13.48 0.85
CA THR A 157 18.94 13.89 0.54
C THR A 157 19.62 12.73 -0.18
N PRO A 158 20.46 13.00 -1.19
CA PRO A 158 21.26 11.96 -1.84
C PRO A 158 22.08 11.15 -0.81
N GLU A 159 22.52 11.81 0.26
CA GLU A 159 23.22 11.17 1.37
C GLU A 159 22.34 10.17 2.14
N LEU A 160 21.07 10.51 2.42
CA LEU A 160 20.16 9.61 3.12
C LEU A 160 19.80 8.39 2.26
N ILE A 161 19.62 8.59 0.95
CA ILE A 161 19.41 7.50 -0.02
C ILE A 161 20.65 6.60 -0.07
N ALA A 162 21.85 7.18 -0.17
CA ALA A 162 23.10 6.44 -0.19
C ALA A 162 23.31 5.63 1.10
N ASN A 163 23.01 6.23 2.26
CA ASN A 163 23.03 5.53 3.55
C ASN A 163 22.05 4.36 3.58
N GLY A 164 20.83 4.55 3.08
CA GLY A 164 19.82 3.49 2.98
C GLY A 164 20.26 2.36 2.08
N ARG A 165 20.83 2.68 0.91
CA ARG A 165 21.43 1.70 0.00
C ARG A 165 22.55 0.91 0.66
N ALA A 166 23.49 1.61 1.32
CA ALA A 166 24.64 1.00 1.98
C ALA A 166 24.22 0.02 3.09
N LEU A 167 23.18 0.37 3.86
CA LEU A 167 22.58 -0.53 4.86
C LEU A 167 21.89 -1.72 4.20
N PHE A 168 21.13 -1.48 3.12
CA PHE A 168 20.40 -2.53 2.41
C PHE A 168 21.33 -3.61 1.86
N ILE A 169 22.45 -3.20 1.24
CA ILE A 169 23.41 -4.11 0.60
C ILE A 169 24.49 -4.65 1.53
N GLY A 170 24.63 -4.06 2.73
CA GLY A 170 25.61 -4.47 3.72
C GLY A 170 26.99 -3.85 3.58
N GLU A 171 27.15 -2.79 2.77
CA GLU A 171 28.32 -1.92 2.82
C GLU A 171 28.43 -1.22 4.19
N LYS A 172 27.28 -0.83 4.77
CA LYS A 172 27.15 -0.33 6.13
C LYS A 172 26.45 -1.37 6.99
N LYS A 173 27.04 -1.68 8.15
CA LYS A 173 26.44 -2.58 9.13
C LYS A 173 25.33 -1.87 9.90
N PHE A 174 24.26 -2.60 10.21
CA PHE A 174 23.27 -2.13 11.18
C PHE A 174 23.87 -2.03 12.58
N ALA A 175 23.48 -1.00 13.33
CA ALA A 175 23.99 -0.69 14.67
C ALA A 175 23.81 -1.85 15.65
N LYS A 176 22.69 -2.59 15.55
CA LYS A 176 22.42 -3.78 16.38
C LYS A 176 22.81 -5.11 15.72
N GLY A 177 23.63 -5.06 14.66
CA GLY A 177 24.20 -6.26 14.03
C GLY A 177 23.21 -7.13 13.24
N GLY A 178 22.13 -6.54 12.72
CA GLY A 178 21.21 -7.19 11.79
C GLY A 178 21.90 -7.59 10.48
N ALA A 179 21.36 -8.61 9.79
CA ALA A 179 21.88 -9.03 8.49
C ALA A 179 21.40 -8.08 7.38
N PRO A 180 22.24 -7.68 6.40
CA PRO A 180 21.80 -6.78 5.34
C PRO A 180 20.65 -7.38 4.53
N CYS A 181 19.72 -6.54 4.10
CA CYS A 181 18.48 -6.97 3.44
C CYS A 181 18.77 -7.72 2.12
N ALA A 182 19.76 -7.25 1.37
CA ALA A 182 20.21 -7.81 0.10
C ALA A 182 20.72 -9.25 0.19
N SER A 183 21.06 -9.74 1.39
CA SER A 183 21.41 -11.16 1.57
C SER A 183 20.25 -12.10 1.26
N CYS A 184 19.01 -11.63 1.33
CA CYS A 184 17.83 -12.45 1.03
C CYS A 184 16.85 -11.80 0.05
N HIS A 185 16.71 -10.48 0.06
CA HIS A 185 15.70 -9.75 -0.70
C HIS A 185 16.28 -9.08 -1.94
N ALA A 186 15.60 -9.28 -3.07
CA ALA A 186 15.90 -8.57 -4.31
C ALA A 186 15.48 -7.09 -4.25
N PHE A 187 16.23 -6.21 -4.92
CA PHE A 187 15.86 -4.81 -5.17
C PHE A 187 16.28 -4.38 -6.59
N GLY A 188 15.44 -4.70 -7.56
CA GLY A 188 15.69 -4.57 -8.99
C GLY A 188 15.73 -3.14 -9.55
N SER A 189 15.39 -2.09 -8.80
CA SER A 189 15.33 -0.73 -9.35
C SER A 189 16.68 -0.01 -9.46
N GLN A 190 17.81 -0.55 -8.95
CA GLN A 190 19.08 0.20 -8.89
C GLN A 190 20.36 -0.64 -9.05
N GLY A 191 20.32 -1.73 -9.82
CA GLY A 191 21.52 -2.55 -10.06
C GLY A 191 22.06 -3.22 -8.78
N VAL A 192 21.23 -3.34 -7.74
CA VAL A 192 21.55 -4.04 -6.49
C VAL A 192 21.38 -5.54 -6.73
N VAL A 193 22.48 -6.23 -7.05
CA VAL A 193 22.50 -7.69 -7.14
C VAL A 193 22.39 -8.24 -5.72
N SER A 194 21.29 -8.93 -5.48
CA SER A 194 20.86 -9.39 -4.16
C SER A 194 20.24 -10.78 -4.28
N GLY A 195 20.12 -11.47 -3.15
CA GLY A 195 19.58 -12.83 -3.10
C GLY A 195 18.13 -12.91 -3.58
N ASN A 196 17.74 -14.07 -4.12
CA ASN A 196 16.35 -14.40 -4.46
C ASN A 196 15.73 -15.39 -3.46
N LEU A 197 16.15 -15.31 -2.19
CA LEU A 197 15.68 -16.20 -1.13
C LEU A 197 14.36 -15.73 -0.52
N ALA A 198 14.04 -14.44 -0.65
CA ALA A 198 12.84 -13.81 -0.15
C ALA A 198 12.20 -12.90 -1.22
N ALA A 199 11.02 -12.35 -0.93
CA ALA A 199 10.27 -11.52 -1.87
C ALA A 199 11.06 -10.31 -2.39
N ASP A 200 10.86 -9.94 -3.64
CA ASP A 200 11.41 -8.70 -4.21
C ASP A 200 10.76 -7.46 -3.56
N LEU A 201 11.59 -6.54 -3.07
CA LEU A 201 11.16 -5.34 -2.33
C LEU A 201 11.04 -4.08 -3.21
N SER A 202 11.32 -4.17 -4.51
CA SER A 202 11.33 -3.02 -5.44
C SER A 202 9.97 -2.37 -5.63
N GLY A 203 8.88 -3.08 -5.31
CA GLY A 203 7.51 -2.55 -5.34
C GLY A 203 6.95 -2.26 -3.96
N MET A 204 7.76 -2.35 -2.90
CA MET A 204 7.27 -2.24 -1.53
C MET A 204 6.72 -0.85 -1.26
N TYR A 205 7.48 0.20 -1.61
CA TYR A 205 7.08 1.59 -1.35
C TYR A 205 5.80 1.99 -2.08
N GLU A 206 5.62 1.57 -3.34
CA GLU A 206 4.42 1.84 -4.15
C GLU A 206 3.16 1.20 -3.54
N LYS A 207 3.30 0.01 -2.92
CA LYS A 207 2.17 -0.77 -2.40
C LYS A 207 1.66 -0.26 -1.05
N MET A 208 2.56 0.15 -0.16
CA MET A 208 2.22 0.45 1.24
C MET A 208 2.53 1.89 1.69
N GLY A 209 3.16 2.69 0.83
CA GLY A 209 3.54 4.06 1.14
C GLY A 209 4.59 4.19 2.24
N GLU A 210 4.92 5.43 2.58
CA GLU A 210 6.01 5.74 3.50
C GLU A 210 5.80 5.13 4.90
N GLN A 211 4.60 5.31 5.47
CA GLN A 211 4.30 4.82 6.82
C GLN A 211 4.16 3.30 6.87
N GLY A 212 3.65 2.67 5.81
CA GLY A 212 3.63 1.21 5.71
C GLY A 212 5.03 0.60 5.71
N VAL A 213 5.95 1.17 4.92
CA VAL A 213 7.36 0.72 4.88
C VAL A 213 8.01 0.89 6.24
N ARG A 214 7.82 2.05 6.90
CA ARG A 214 8.32 2.29 8.25
C ARG A 214 7.81 1.26 9.24
N GLY A 215 6.51 0.94 9.20
CA GLY A 215 5.90 -0.06 10.07
C GLY A 215 6.51 -1.45 9.88
N VAL A 216 6.68 -1.88 8.63
CA VAL A 216 7.29 -3.17 8.29
C VAL A 216 8.74 -3.26 8.78
N LEU A 217 9.54 -2.21 8.55
CA LEU A 217 10.95 -2.15 8.98
C LEU A 217 11.11 -2.08 10.51
N LYS A 218 10.15 -1.48 11.21
CA LYS A 218 10.14 -1.45 12.68
C LYS A 218 9.75 -2.81 13.28
N ALA A 219 8.84 -3.52 12.63
CA ALA A 219 8.31 -4.79 13.11
C ALA A 219 9.23 -5.97 12.76
N LEU A 220 9.60 -6.12 11.48
CA LEU A 220 10.32 -7.28 10.91
C LEU A 220 9.80 -8.64 11.40
N LYS A 221 8.48 -8.76 11.64
CA LYS A 221 7.85 -9.92 12.29
C LYS A 221 7.47 -11.07 11.34
N PHE A 222 7.91 -11.06 10.09
CA PHE A 222 7.74 -12.21 9.19
C PHE A 222 8.43 -13.45 9.79
N PRO A 223 7.91 -14.68 9.61
CA PRO A 223 8.36 -15.87 10.35
C PRO A 223 9.89 -16.08 10.41
N THR A 224 10.58 -15.91 9.28
CA THR A 224 12.04 -16.03 9.18
C THR A 224 12.76 -14.79 9.74
N MET A 225 12.29 -13.59 9.41
CA MET A 225 12.90 -12.34 9.87
C MET A 225 12.77 -12.14 11.38
N LYS A 226 11.64 -12.53 11.96
CA LYS A 226 11.38 -12.45 13.40
C LYS A 226 12.46 -13.13 14.22
N LYS A 227 13.00 -14.26 13.74
CA LYS A 227 14.08 -15.00 14.42
C LYS A 227 15.42 -14.31 14.25
N ILE A 228 15.73 -13.84 13.04
CA ILE A 228 17.01 -13.20 12.72
C ILE A 228 17.14 -11.83 13.42
N TYR A 229 16.03 -11.11 13.56
CA TYR A 229 15.96 -9.74 14.07
C TYR A 229 15.42 -9.61 15.49
N ALA A 230 15.23 -10.71 16.22
CA ALA A 230 14.61 -10.72 17.56
C ALA A 230 15.20 -9.66 18.52
N ASP A 231 16.55 -9.60 18.59
CA ASP A 231 17.29 -8.66 19.45
C ASP A 231 18.07 -7.61 18.65
N LYS A 232 17.81 -7.52 17.35
CA LYS A 232 18.61 -6.75 16.39
C LYS A 232 17.80 -5.70 15.65
N SER A 233 16.83 -5.10 16.35
CA SER A 233 15.91 -4.12 15.78
C SER A 233 16.64 -2.92 15.18
N LEU A 234 16.08 -2.40 14.09
CA LEU A 234 16.59 -1.22 13.41
C LEU A 234 16.31 0.04 14.25
N THR A 235 17.24 0.99 14.21
CA THR A 235 17.08 2.33 14.78
C THR A 235 16.18 3.19 13.88
N ASP A 236 15.59 4.25 14.43
CA ASP A 236 14.74 5.15 13.65
C ASP A 236 15.51 5.84 12.51
N GLU A 237 16.81 6.09 12.68
CA GLU A 237 17.70 6.65 11.67
C GLU A 237 17.93 5.67 10.51
N GLU A 238 18.20 4.41 10.80
CA GLU A 238 18.34 3.34 9.79
C GLU A 238 17.04 3.11 9.04
N ILE A 239 15.90 3.09 9.75
CA ILE A 239 14.58 2.97 9.13
C ILE A 239 14.34 4.16 8.20
N THR A 240 14.65 5.37 8.63
CA THR A 240 14.48 6.58 7.81
C THR A 240 15.33 6.53 6.54
N ALA A 241 16.58 6.07 6.64
CA ALA A 241 17.47 5.90 5.49
C ALA A 241 16.94 4.83 4.51
N LEU A 242 16.50 3.68 5.01
CA LEU A 242 15.92 2.61 4.19
C LEU A 242 14.61 3.06 3.51
N VAL A 243 13.79 3.86 4.19
CA VAL A 243 12.57 4.44 3.60
C VAL A 243 12.92 5.40 2.47
N ALA A 244 13.90 6.28 2.66
CA ALA A 244 14.35 7.18 1.60
C ALA A 244 14.88 6.40 0.38
N PHE A 245 15.67 5.34 0.61
CA PHE A 245 16.16 4.47 -0.46
C PHE A 245 15.02 3.75 -1.21
N THR A 246 14.05 3.18 -0.49
CA THR A 246 12.92 2.49 -1.13
C THR A 246 12.00 3.45 -1.88
N LYS A 247 11.85 4.68 -1.40
CA LYS A 247 11.13 5.79 -2.07
C LYS A 247 11.81 6.21 -3.37
N ASP A 248 13.13 6.39 -3.33
CA ASP A 248 13.92 6.71 -4.51
C ASP A 248 13.87 5.57 -5.54
N GLY A 249 13.97 4.32 -5.10
CA GLY A 249 13.81 3.15 -5.96
C GLY A 249 12.44 3.07 -6.65
N ALA A 250 11.36 3.52 -5.99
CA ALA A 250 10.03 3.62 -6.61
C ALA A 250 9.95 4.78 -7.61
N ALA A 251 10.56 5.93 -7.30
CA ALA A 251 10.62 7.07 -8.21
C ALA A 251 11.39 6.73 -9.50
N GLN A 252 12.51 6.01 -9.40
CA GLN A 252 13.33 5.63 -10.56
C GLN A 252 12.70 4.53 -11.43
N LYS A 253 11.79 3.73 -10.86
CA LYS A 253 10.96 2.78 -11.63
C LYS A 253 9.96 3.48 -12.55
N SER A 254 9.70 4.77 -12.29
CA SER A 254 8.89 5.65 -13.12
C SER A 254 9.79 6.63 -13.89
N PRO A 255 10.14 6.27 -15.13
CA PRO A 255 9.58 7.02 -16.23
C PRO A 255 8.66 6.12 -17.05
N ALA A 256 7.37 6.50 -17.09
CA ALA A 256 6.51 6.19 -18.21
C ALA A 256 7.05 6.92 -19.46
N GLY A 257 8.17 6.45 -20.00
CA GLY A 257 8.47 6.59 -21.41
C GLY A 257 7.53 5.64 -22.13
N GLY A 258 6.42 6.19 -22.65
CA GLY A 258 5.46 5.45 -23.45
C GLY A 258 6.21 4.55 -24.43
N GLY A 259 5.88 3.26 -24.39
CA GLY A 259 6.51 2.24 -25.22
C GLY A 259 6.46 2.66 -26.67
N SER A 260 7.54 3.30 -27.12
CA SER A 260 7.94 3.29 -28.50
C SER A 260 8.35 1.85 -28.75
N PHE A 261 7.36 0.98 -29.02
CA PHE A 261 7.62 -0.17 -29.89
C PHE A 261 8.45 0.39 -31.03
N PRO A 262 9.66 -0.12 -31.32
CA PRO A 262 10.47 0.46 -32.37
C PRO A 262 9.65 0.30 -33.65
N LEU A 263 9.05 1.40 -34.13
CA LEU A 263 8.39 1.48 -35.43
C LEU A 263 9.32 0.93 -36.52
N ALA A 264 10.64 1.05 -36.30
CA ALA A 264 11.69 0.41 -37.08
C ALA A 264 11.57 -1.12 -37.17
N GLY A 265 11.22 -1.81 -36.08
CA GLY A 265 11.05 -3.26 -36.05
C GLY A 265 9.82 -3.73 -36.84
N VAL A 266 8.69 -3.05 -36.68
CA VAL A 266 7.47 -3.34 -37.46
C VAL A 266 7.67 -2.98 -38.94
N ALA A 267 8.32 -1.85 -39.22
CA ALA A 267 8.64 -1.43 -40.59
C ALA A 267 9.58 -2.43 -41.29
N LEU A 268 10.63 -2.91 -40.61
CA LEU A 268 11.52 -3.94 -41.15
C LEU A 268 10.79 -5.25 -41.45
N LEU A 269 9.89 -5.67 -40.56
CA LEU A 269 9.12 -6.89 -40.73
C LEU A 269 8.15 -6.78 -41.92
N VAL A 270 7.47 -5.63 -42.05
CA VAL A 270 6.59 -5.34 -43.19
C VAL A 270 7.39 -5.26 -44.49
N CYS A 271 8.54 -4.58 -44.51
CA CYS A 271 9.42 -4.53 -45.68
C CYS A 271 9.93 -5.91 -46.08
N ALA A 272 10.31 -6.76 -45.12
CA ALA A 272 10.74 -8.12 -45.38
C ALA A 272 9.61 -8.99 -45.96
N ILE A 273 8.38 -8.86 -45.44
CA ILE A 273 7.20 -9.57 -45.96
C ILE A 273 6.88 -9.12 -47.39
N ILE A 274 6.96 -7.82 -47.68
CA ILE A 274 6.74 -7.27 -49.03
C ILE A 274 7.81 -7.78 -49.99
N ALA A 275 9.09 -7.73 -49.59
CA ALA A 275 10.20 -8.21 -50.41
C ALA A 275 10.08 -9.71 -50.74
N LEU A 276 9.74 -10.55 -49.75
CA LEU A 276 9.50 -11.98 -49.94
C LEU A 276 8.28 -12.25 -50.84
N SER A 277 7.23 -11.45 -50.71
CA SER A 277 6.03 -11.56 -51.54
C SER A 277 6.30 -11.21 -53.01
N ILE A 278 7.10 -10.17 -53.26
CA ILE A 278 7.54 -9.77 -54.61
C ILE A 278 8.48 -10.84 -55.20
N TYR A 279 9.42 -11.35 -54.39
CA TYR A 279 10.35 -12.41 -54.81
C TYR A 279 9.60 -13.68 -55.23
N LYS A 280 8.62 -14.12 -54.42
CA LYS A 280 7.80 -15.30 -54.73
C LYS A 280 6.99 -15.12 -56.02
N ARG A 281 6.45 -13.92 -56.28
CA ARG A 281 5.71 -13.60 -57.53
C ARG A 281 6.59 -13.53 -58.78
N ARG A 282 7.92 -13.46 -58.63
CA ARG A 282 8.85 -13.34 -59.76
C ARG A 282 9.44 -14.68 -60.19
N ILE A 283 9.35 -15.70 -59.33
CA ILE A 283 9.99 -17.01 -59.52
C ILE A 283 8.94 -18.14 -59.68
N GLY A 284 7.70 -17.91 -59.25
CA GLY A 284 6.56 -18.78 -59.59
C GLY A 284 5.73 -18.15 -60.69
#